data_AF-A0A6I5R389-F1
#
_entry.id   AF-A0A6I5R389-F1
#
_cell.length_a   1.000
_cell.length_b   1.000
_cell.length_c   1.000
_cell.angle_alpha   90.00
_cell.angle_beta   90.00
_cell.angle_gamma   90.00
#
_symmetry.space_group_name_H-M   'P 1'
#
loop_
_entity.id
_entity.type
_entity.pdbx_description
1 polymer ?
#
loop_
_entity_poly.entity_id
_entity_poly.type
_entity_poly.pdbx_seq_one_letter_code
_entity_poly.pdbx_strand_id
1 'polypeptide(L)'
;MDGFTRQETLALTQTTSSRLAYLDRTSVVVPQKYGNPKKPTVIYTWEQLLEIRTIATLRKQISLQMVRKLVHFLDEHGLDPTLHDKPLVATANEVFMVLPDWSDMPQVMKVADRGNEGVGQLVMLVLPPLNTVIQDIWETAQTSKLVDFESFKQRAKTPPAQVG
;
A
#
# COMPACT_ATOMS: atom_id res chain seq x y z
N MET A 1 8.56 -21.53 3.66
CA MET A 1 9.12 -20.19 3.39
C MET A 1 8.05 -19.20 3.76
N ASP A 2 8.33 -18.35 4.74
CA ASP A 2 7.36 -17.36 5.21
C ASP A 2 7.36 -16.16 4.25
N GLY A 3 6.52 -16.22 3.22
CA GLY A 3 6.37 -15.12 2.28
C GLY A 3 5.71 -15.51 0.97
N PHE A 4 5.62 -14.53 0.07
CA PHE A 4 4.85 -14.59 -1.16
C PHE A 4 5.77 -14.51 -2.37
N THR A 5 5.58 -15.39 -3.32
CA THR A 5 6.31 -15.35 -4.59
C THR A 5 5.95 -14.10 -5.38
N ARG A 6 6.76 -13.79 -6.41
CA ARG A 6 6.45 -12.70 -7.34
C ARG A 6 5.06 -12.84 -7.95
N GLN A 7 4.65 -14.04 -8.34
CA GLN A 7 3.36 -14.27 -9.00
C GLN A 7 2.18 -14.05 -8.04
N GLU A 8 2.28 -14.57 -6.81
CA GLU A 8 1.30 -14.31 -5.76
C GLU A 8 1.22 -12.81 -5.44
N THR A 9 2.37 -12.15 -5.32
CA THR A 9 2.43 -10.71 -5.02
C THR A 9 1.74 -9.88 -6.10
N LEU A 10 1.93 -10.20 -7.38
CA LEU A 10 1.24 -9.53 -8.48
C LEU A 10 -0.28 -9.69 -8.39
N ALA A 11 -0.74 -10.90 -8.09
CA ALA A 11 -2.16 -11.20 -7.93
C ALA A 11 -2.75 -10.44 -6.74
N LEU A 12 -2.13 -10.57 -5.56
CA LEU A 12 -2.64 -10.04 -4.29
C LEU A 12 -2.62 -8.51 -4.23
N THR A 13 -1.59 -7.88 -4.80
CA THR A 13 -1.45 -6.42 -4.72
C THR A 13 -2.10 -5.69 -5.89
N GLN A 14 -2.54 -6.42 -6.92
CA GLN A 14 -3.05 -5.90 -8.20
C GLN A 14 -2.08 -4.88 -8.84
N THR A 15 -0.78 -5.17 -8.75
CA THR A 15 0.29 -4.38 -9.36
C THR A 15 0.86 -5.07 -10.59
N THR A 16 1.85 -4.46 -11.25
CA THR A 16 2.50 -5.02 -12.44
C THR A 16 3.95 -5.41 -12.18
N SER A 17 4.48 -6.32 -12.99
CA SER A 17 5.89 -6.74 -12.90
C SER A 17 6.87 -5.57 -13.04
N SER A 18 6.55 -4.60 -13.89
CA SER A 18 7.36 -3.38 -14.08
C SER A 18 7.32 -2.49 -12.84
N ARG A 19 6.18 -2.41 -12.16
CA ARG A 19 6.04 -1.68 -10.89
C ARG A 19 6.83 -2.34 -9.76
N LEU A 20 6.76 -3.67 -9.62
CA LEU A 20 7.58 -4.38 -8.62
C LEU A 20 9.08 -4.19 -8.87
N ALA A 21 9.53 -4.34 -10.11
CA ALA A 21 10.94 -4.11 -10.47
C ALA A 21 11.37 -2.68 -10.19
N TYR A 22 10.47 -1.71 -10.40
CA TYR A 22 10.74 -0.32 -10.05
C TYR A 22 10.91 -0.13 -8.54
N LEU A 23 9.98 -0.63 -7.72
CA LEU A 23 10.01 -0.47 -6.26
C LEU A 23 11.28 -1.06 -5.64
N ASP A 24 11.70 -2.23 -6.14
CA ASP A 24 12.98 -2.88 -5.80
C ASP A 24 14.18 -2.00 -6.18
N ARG A 25 14.22 -1.51 -7.43
CA ARG A 25 15.31 -0.66 -7.92
C ARG A 25 15.42 0.69 -7.19
N THR A 26 14.30 1.24 -6.74
CA THR A 26 14.28 2.51 -5.99
C THR A 26 14.37 2.31 -4.49
N SER A 27 14.62 1.09 -4.02
CA SER A 27 14.68 0.72 -2.60
C SER A 27 13.43 1.08 -1.79
N VAL A 28 12.29 1.28 -2.46
CA VAL A 28 11.01 1.58 -1.78
C VAL A 28 10.44 0.29 -1.19
N VAL A 29 10.58 -0.84 -1.90
CA VAL A 29 10.27 -2.17 -1.36
C VAL A 29 11.32 -3.14 -1.87
N VAL A 30 12.14 -3.68 -0.95
CA VAL A 30 13.26 -4.58 -1.29
C VAL A 30 12.93 -6.02 -0.91
N PRO A 31 12.55 -6.90 -1.87
CA PRO A 31 12.22 -8.28 -1.55
C PRO A 31 13.46 -9.12 -1.22
N GLN A 32 13.24 -10.24 -0.56
CA GLN A 32 14.28 -11.24 -0.33
C GLN A 32 14.58 -12.01 -1.62
N LYS A 33 15.86 -12.16 -1.95
CA LYS A 33 16.34 -12.81 -3.17
C LYS A 33 17.20 -14.01 -2.80
N TYR A 34 16.83 -15.18 -3.30
CA TYR A 34 17.50 -16.45 -3.01
C TYR A 34 18.01 -17.12 -4.30
N GLY A 35 19.08 -17.92 -4.16
CA GLY A 35 19.60 -18.75 -5.25
C GLY A 35 20.42 -17.96 -6.28
N ASN A 36 20.28 -18.31 -7.56
CA ASN A 36 21.15 -17.82 -8.63
C ASN A 36 21.00 -16.30 -8.84
N PRO A 37 22.08 -15.50 -8.77
CA PRO A 37 22.03 -14.04 -8.98
C PRO A 37 21.44 -13.62 -10.33
N LYS A 38 21.56 -14.44 -11.38
CA LYS A 38 21.01 -14.15 -12.71
C LYS A 38 19.49 -14.38 -12.80
N LYS A 39 18.95 -15.27 -11.96
CA LYS A 39 17.52 -15.63 -11.89
C LYS A 39 17.15 -15.97 -10.44
N PRO A 40 17.13 -14.97 -9.55
CA PRO A 40 16.87 -15.23 -8.15
C PRO A 40 15.40 -15.59 -7.93
N THR A 41 15.15 -16.47 -6.98
CA THR A 41 13.82 -16.66 -6.40
C THR A 41 13.52 -15.44 -5.53
N VAL A 42 12.44 -14.73 -5.83
CA VAL A 42 12.05 -13.50 -5.14
C VAL A 42 10.85 -13.76 -4.24
N ILE A 43 11.02 -13.47 -2.95
CA ILE A 43 10.00 -13.65 -1.90
C ILE A 43 9.73 -12.31 -1.22
N TYR A 44 8.45 -11.96 -1.09
CA TYR A 44 7.96 -10.77 -0.43
C TYR A 44 7.35 -11.13 0.93
N THR A 45 7.57 -10.30 1.95
CA THR A 45 6.91 -10.49 3.25
C THR A 45 5.48 -9.96 3.25
N TRP A 46 4.72 -10.28 4.29
CA TRP A 46 3.37 -9.74 4.48
C TRP A 46 3.35 -8.20 4.52
N GLU A 47 4.28 -7.59 5.25
CA GLU A 47 4.42 -6.14 5.38
C GLU A 47 4.72 -5.50 4.02
N GLN A 48 5.53 -6.17 3.19
CA GLN A 48 5.81 -5.72 1.83
C GLN A 48 4.58 -5.80 0.93
N LEU A 49 3.71 -6.80 1.10
CA LEU A 49 2.44 -6.89 0.37
C LEU A 49 1.53 -5.71 0.73
N LEU A 50 1.41 -5.40 2.02
CA LEU A 50 0.65 -4.24 2.51
C LEU A 50 1.20 -2.94 1.91
N GLU A 51 2.51 -2.75 1.97
CA GLU A 51 3.18 -1.58 1.41
C GLU A 51 2.96 -1.43 -0.09
N ILE A 52 3.16 -2.50 -0.87
CA ILE A 52 2.95 -2.50 -2.33
C ILE A 52 1.49 -2.18 -2.68
N ARG A 53 0.53 -2.76 -1.94
CA ARG A 53 -0.90 -2.52 -2.16
C ARG A 53 -1.27 -1.07 -1.85
N THR A 54 -0.78 -0.53 -0.74
CA THR A 54 -0.93 0.87 -0.34
C THR A 54 -0.38 1.81 -1.41
N ILE A 55 0.85 1.58 -1.87
CA ILE A 55 1.46 2.37 -2.95
C ILE A 55 0.64 2.26 -4.25
N ALA A 56 0.18 1.06 -4.61
CA ALA A 56 -0.64 0.86 -5.80
C ALA A 56 -1.95 1.67 -5.73
N THR A 57 -2.54 1.78 -4.55
CA THR A 57 -3.74 2.60 -4.31
C THR A 57 -3.43 4.10 -4.37
N LEU A 58 -2.40 4.58 -3.67
CA LEU A 58 -1.97 5.99 -3.74
C LEU A 58 -1.71 6.42 -5.17
N ARG A 59 -1.10 5.55 -5.96
CA ARG A 59 -0.77 5.82 -7.36
C ARG A 59 -1.95 6.00 -8.31
N LYS A 60 -3.18 5.75 -7.84
CA LYS A 60 -4.39 6.17 -8.55
C LYS A 60 -4.60 7.68 -8.49
N GLN A 61 -4.05 8.34 -7.46
CA GLN A 61 -4.19 9.77 -7.20
C GLN A 61 -2.89 10.55 -7.43
N ILE A 62 -1.73 9.97 -7.08
CA ILE A 62 -0.44 10.66 -7.14
C ILE A 62 0.59 9.99 -8.06
N SER A 63 1.53 10.80 -8.54
CA SER A 63 2.65 10.31 -9.33
C SER A 63 3.61 9.46 -8.49
N LEU A 64 4.37 8.59 -9.17
CA LEU A 64 5.42 7.79 -8.54
C LEU A 64 6.57 8.65 -8.00
N GLN A 65 6.83 9.81 -8.60
CA GLN A 65 7.80 10.75 -8.06
C GLN A 65 7.32 11.35 -6.74
N MET A 66 6.02 11.60 -6.60
CA MET A 66 5.44 12.09 -5.34
C MET A 66 5.58 11.04 -4.23
N VAL A 67 5.29 9.77 -4.53
CA VAL A 67 5.52 8.66 -3.58
C VAL A 67 6.97 8.64 -3.10
N ARG A 68 7.94 8.84 -4.00
CA ARG A 68 9.36 8.89 -3.64
C ARG A 68 9.71 10.09 -2.77
N LYS A 69 9.19 11.27 -3.09
CA LYS A 69 9.39 12.47 -2.28
C LYS A 69 8.84 12.29 -0.88
N LEU A 70 7.67 11.65 -0.76
CA LEU A 70 7.07 11.32 0.52
C LEU A 70 7.95 10.36 1.33
N VAL A 71 8.32 9.21 0.77
CA VAL A 71 9.19 8.22 1.46
C VAL A 71 10.52 8.86 1.89
N HIS A 72 11.11 9.68 1.02
CA HIS A 72 12.35 10.38 1.32
C HIS A 72 12.17 11.44 2.43
N PHE A 73 11.08 12.20 2.41
CA PHE A 73 10.76 13.16 3.46
C PHE A 73 10.64 12.49 4.83
N LEU A 74 9.98 11.33 4.90
CA LEU A 74 9.84 10.55 6.14
C LEU A 74 11.22 10.14 6.68
N ASP A 75 12.04 9.54 5.83
CA ASP A 75 13.39 9.09 6.17
C ASP A 75 14.29 10.24 6.64
N GLU A 76 14.30 11.37 5.91
CA GLU A 76 15.09 12.56 6.29
C GLU A 76 14.68 13.17 7.62
N HIS A 77 13.42 12.98 8.04
CA HIS A 77 12.88 13.51 9.29
C HIS A 77 12.86 12.45 10.42
N GLY A 78 13.51 11.30 10.22
CA GLY A 78 13.61 10.24 11.22
C GLY A 78 12.30 9.50 11.49
N LEU A 79 11.34 9.58 10.56
CA LEU A 79 10.09 8.84 10.59
C LEU A 79 10.24 7.52 9.82
N ASP A 80 9.44 6.51 10.19
CA ASP A 80 9.40 5.25 9.45
C ASP A 80 8.95 5.50 7.99
N PRO A 81 9.73 5.11 6.97
CA PRO A 81 9.40 5.35 5.56
C PRO A 81 8.22 4.53 5.02
N THR A 82 7.66 3.56 5.77
CA THR A 82 6.48 2.78 5.34
C THR A 82 5.23 3.66 5.22
N LEU A 83 4.38 3.37 4.23
CA LEU A 83 3.14 4.13 4.02
C LEU A 83 1.90 3.40 4.53
N HIS A 84 1.91 2.05 4.58
CA HIS A 84 0.70 1.25 4.85
C HIS A 84 0.06 1.46 6.22
N ASP A 85 0.80 1.99 7.19
CA ASP A 85 0.39 2.24 8.56
C ASP A 85 0.09 3.72 8.84
N LYS A 86 0.22 4.60 7.83
CA LYS A 86 0.18 6.05 8.03
C LYS A 86 -1.15 6.68 7.60
N PRO A 87 -1.69 7.62 8.39
CA PRO A 87 -2.83 8.42 7.98
C PRO A 87 -2.39 9.49 6.97
N LEU A 88 -2.52 9.17 5.68
CA LEU A 88 -2.18 10.07 4.58
C LEU A 88 -3.43 10.52 3.82
N VAL A 89 -3.46 11.79 3.42
CA VAL A 89 -4.44 12.38 2.50
C VAL A 89 -3.71 12.84 1.24
N ALA A 90 -4.12 12.33 0.07
CA ALA A 90 -3.47 12.63 -1.19
C ALA A 90 -4.43 13.32 -2.19
N THR A 91 -3.98 14.44 -2.77
CA THR A 91 -4.59 15.10 -3.94
C THR A 91 -3.70 14.89 -5.16
N ALA A 92 -4.10 15.35 -6.35
CA ALA A 92 -3.32 15.16 -7.58
C ALA A 92 -1.84 15.60 -7.46
N ASN A 93 -1.57 16.64 -6.66
CA ASN A 93 -0.25 17.26 -6.55
C ASN A 93 0.28 17.37 -5.11
N GLU A 94 -0.46 16.94 -4.10
CA GLU A 94 -0.10 17.16 -2.69
C GLU A 94 -0.38 15.91 -1.86
N VAL A 95 0.43 15.71 -0.82
CA VAL A 95 0.21 14.66 0.18
C VAL A 95 0.35 15.28 1.56
N PHE A 96 -0.65 15.05 2.40
CA PHE A 96 -0.71 15.51 3.78
C PHE A 96 -0.63 14.29 4.70
N MET A 97 0.17 14.37 5.76
CA MET A 97 0.11 13.42 6.87
C MET A 97 -0.76 14.02 7.97
N VAL A 98 -1.76 13.28 8.42
CA VAL A 98 -2.62 13.70 9.53
C VAL A 98 -1.98 13.22 10.82
N LEU A 99 -1.43 14.12 11.62
CA LEU A 99 -0.86 13.74 12.91
C LEU A 99 -1.98 13.33 13.87
N PRO A 100 -1.80 12.27 14.67
CA PRO A 100 -2.84 11.66 15.49
C PRO A 100 -3.11 12.43 16.79
N ASP A 101 -3.26 13.76 16.73
CA ASP A 101 -3.85 14.50 17.84
C ASP A 101 -5.37 14.40 17.73
N TRP A 102 -5.95 13.51 18.52
CA TRP A 102 -7.39 13.20 18.51
C TRP A 102 -8.26 14.35 19.04
N SER A 103 -7.64 15.40 19.61
CA SER A 103 -8.31 16.62 20.08
C SER A 103 -8.81 17.49 18.92
N ASP A 104 -8.08 17.51 17.80
CA ASP A 104 -8.18 18.52 16.74
C ASP A 104 -8.13 17.89 15.34
N MET A 105 -8.84 16.78 15.10
CA MET A 105 -8.81 16.11 13.81
C MET A 105 -9.29 17.06 12.68
N PRO A 106 -8.43 17.45 11.72
CA PRO A 106 -8.82 18.40 10.69
C PRO A 106 -9.84 17.77 9.74
N GLN A 107 -11.05 18.34 9.72
CA GLN A 107 -12.10 17.96 8.79
C GLN A 107 -11.79 18.55 7.41
N VAL A 108 -11.41 17.71 6.46
CA VAL A 108 -11.16 18.14 5.08
C VAL A 108 -12.44 18.01 4.26
N MET A 109 -12.93 19.11 3.70
CA MET A 109 -14.11 19.16 2.84
C MET A 109 -13.71 19.54 1.42
N LYS A 110 -14.17 18.78 0.42
CA LYS A 110 -13.97 19.12 -0.99
C LYS A 110 -14.92 20.25 -1.35
N VAL A 111 -14.38 21.44 -1.55
CA VAL A 111 -15.15 22.66 -1.83
C VAL A 111 -15.21 23.02 -3.31
N ALA A 112 -14.33 22.46 -4.14
CA ALA A 112 -14.32 22.67 -5.59
C ALA A 112 -13.68 21.50 -6.33
N ASP A 113 -14.15 21.24 -7.55
CA ASP A 113 -13.57 20.28 -8.49
C ASP A 113 -13.77 20.74 -9.93
N ARG A 114 -12.87 20.35 -10.85
CA ARG A 114 -13.00 20.68 -12.28
C ARG A 114 -14.25 20.06 -12.92
N GLY A 115 -14.67 18.90 -12.45
CA GLY A 115 -15.92 18.24 -12.88
C GLY A 115 -17.12 18.54 -11.98
N ASN A 116 -16.95 19.36 -10.94
CA ASN A 116 -17.95 19.59 -9.89
C ASN A 116 -18.46 18.31 -9.18
N GLU A 117 -17.73 17.20 -9.27
CA GLU A 117 -18.09 15.94 -8.61
C GLU A 117 -17.72 16.00 -7.12
N GLY A 118 -18.63 15.58 -6.23
CA GLY A 118 -18.34 15.44 -4.80
C GLY A 118 -18.05 16.74 -4.04
N VAL A 119 -18.43 17.90 -4.58
CA VAL A 119 -18.38 19.19 -3.85
C VAL A 119 -19.34 19.14 -2.66
N GLY A 120 -18.88 19.63 -1.50
CA GLY A 120 -19.61 19.58 -0.22
C GLY A 120 -19.44 18.25 0.54
N GLN A 121 -18.70 17.28 -0.01
CA GLN A 121 -18.36 16.07 0.71
C GLN A 121 -17.18 16.31 1.64
N LEU A 122 -17.28 15.80 2.88
CA LEU A 122 -16.10 15.58 3.72
C LEU A 122 -15.24 14.52 3.04
N VAL A 123 -14.11 14.95 2.49
CA VAL A 123 -13.18 14.06 1.79
C VAL A 123 -12.05 13.71 2.74
N MET A 124 -12.26 12.62 3.45
CA MET A 124 -11.18 11.81 3.97
C MET A 124 -10.73 10.88 2.84
N LEU A 125 -9.80 11.32 1.99
CA LEU A 125 -9.07 10.36 1.15
C LEU A 125 -7.92 9.81 1.97
N VAL A 126 -8.28 9.13 3.06
CA VAL A 126 -7.37 8.29 3.84
C VAL A 126 -6.84 7.27 2.85
N LEU A 127 -5.55 6.92 2.94
CA LEU A 127 -5.18 5.55 2.63
C LEU A 127 -6.28 4.62 3.17
N PRO A 128 -6.76 3.61 2.40
CA PRO A 128 -7.74 2.70 2.97
C PRO A 128 -7.20 2.29 4.33
N PRO A 129 -7.99 2.39 5.41
CA PRO A 129 -7.53 1.98 6.74
C PRO A 129 -6.79 0.66 6.59
N LEU A 130 -5.70 0.45 7.33
CA LEU A 130 -4.87 -0.75 7.16
C LEU A 130 -5.74 -2.03 7.10
N ASN A 131 -6.82 -2.07 7.89
CA ASN A 131 -7.79 -3.15 7.85
C ASN A 131 -8.50 -3.34 6.48
N THR A 132 -8.84 -2.27 5.77
CA THR A 132 -9.38 -2.33 4.41
C THR A 132 -8.34 -2.87 3.42
N VAL A 133 -7.06 -2.46 3.54
CA VAL A 133 -5.97 -3.03 2.72
C VAL A 133 -5.82 -4.53 2.98
N ILE A 134 -5.87 -4.93 4.26
CA ILE A 134 -5.85 -6.34 4.67
C ILE A 134 -7.05 -7.07 4.06
N GLN A 135 -8.27 -6.56 4.25
CA GLN A 135 -9.49 -7.17 3.75
C GLN A 135 -9.45 -7.38 2.22
N ASP A 136 -9.08 -6.35 1.46
CA ASP A 136 -8.91 -6.42 0.00
C ASP A 136 -7.96 -7.55 -0.42
N ILE A 137 -6.83 -7.69 0.28
CA ILE A 137 -5.83 -8.73 -0.01
C ILE A 137 -6.41 -10.11 0.31
N TRP A 138 -7.15 -10.25 1.41
CA TRP A 138 -7.81 -11.50 1.81
C TRP A 138 -8.91 -11.91 0.81
N GLU A 139 -9.75 -10.98 0.36
CA GLU A 139 -10.78 -11.21 -0.66
C GLU A 139 -10.15 -11.59 -2.01
N THR A 140 -9.05 -10.92 -2.38
CA THR A 140 -8.28 -11.25 -3.58
C THR A 140 -7.64 -12.64 -3.46
N ALA A 141 -7.13 -13.01 -2.29
CA ALA A 141 -6.56 -14.34 -2.04
C ALA A 141 -7.61 -15.44 -2.18
N GLN A 142 -8.81 -15.21 -1.64
CA GLN A 142 -9.92 -16.17 -1.67
C GLN A 142 -10.42 -16.46 -3.09
N THR A 143 -10.35 -15.47 -3.98
CA THR A 143 -10.86 -15.56 -5.36
C THR A 143 -9.78 -15.89 -6.40
N SER A 144 -8.51 -15.85 -6.01
CA SER A 144 -7.37 -16.04 -6.92
C SER A 144 -7.11 -17.51 -7.23
N LYS A 145 -6.92 -17.82 -8.52
CA LYS A 145 -6.45 -19.14 -8.98
C LYS A 145 -4.94 -19.36 -8.79
N LEU A 146 -4.21 -18.30 -8.46
CA LEU A 146 -2.75 -18.31 -8.35
C LEU A 146 -2.27 -18.41 -6.91
N VAL A 147 -3.19 -18.34 -5.95
CA VAL A 147 -2.89 -18.33 -4.52
C VAL A 147 -3.63 -19.51 -3.89
N ASP A 148 -2.90 -20.38 -3.22
CA ASP A 148 -3.51 -21.38 -2.35
C ASP A 148 -4.00 -20.70 -1.07
N PHE A 149 -5.32 -20.72 -0.82
CA PHE A 149 -5.92 -19.91 0.24
C PHE A 149 -5.55 -20.40 1.64
N GLU A 150 -5.40 -21.71 1.86
CA GLU A 150 -5.00 -22.24 3.17
C GLU A 150 -3.54 -21.90 3.50
N SER A 151 -2.64 -22.05 2.54
CA SER A 151 -1.25 -21.59 2.63
C SER A 151 -1.16 -20.07 2.80
N PHE A 152 -2.06 -19.30 2.16
CA PHE A 152 -2.14 -17.86 2.36
C PHE A 152 -2.47 -17.50 3.82
N LYS A 153 -3.49 -18.12 4.43
CA LYS A 153 -3.88 -17.84 5.82
C LYS A 153 -2.72 -18.03 6.81
N GLN A 154 -1.87 -19.02 6.59
CA GLN A 154 -0.72 -19.28 7.44
C GLN A 154 0.39 -18.22 7.30
N ARG A 155 0.53 -17.63 6.11
CA ARG A 155 1.55 -16.62 5.80
C ARG A 155 1.08 -15.19 6.04
N ALA A 156 -0.23 -14.96 5.97
CA ALA A 156 -0.84 -13.68 6.32
C ALA A 156 -0.80 -13.51 7.84
N LYS A 157 0.00 -12.56 8.33
CA LYS A 157 0.23 -12.37 9.77
C LYS A 157 -0.94 -11.68 10.49
N THR A 158 -1.91 -11.15 9.74
CA THR A 158 -3.02 -10.38 10.29
C THR A 158 -4.32 -10.73 9.54
N PRO A 159 -5.31 -11.34 10.22
CA PRO A 159 -6.63 -11.53 9.64
C PRO A 159 -7.40 -10.19 9.58
N PRO A 160 -8.42 -10.06 8.72
CA PRO A 160 -9.31 -8.89 8.73
C PRO A 160 -9.98 -8.78 10.10
N ALA A 161 -10.13 -7.56 10.61
CA ALA A 161 -10.89 -7.33 11.83
C ALA A 161 -12.34 -7.81 11.64
N GLN A 162 -12.88 -8.56 12.62
CA GLN A 162 -14.29 -8.90 12.62
C GLN A 162 -15.08 -7.60 12.82
N VAL A 163 -15.93 -7.27 11.85
CA VAL A 163 -16.85 -6.15 11.96
C VAL A 163 -17.92 -6.57 12.99
N GLY A 164 -17.83 -6.01 14.19
CA GLY A 164 -18.86 -6.12 15.23
C GLY A 164 -19.92 -5.04 15.09
#